data_AF-A0A920IQT5-F1
#
_entry.id   AF-A0A920IQT5-F1
#
_cell.length_a   1.000
_cell.length_b   1.000
_cell.length_c   1.000
_cell.angle_alpha   90.00
_cell.angle_beta   90.00
_cell.angle_gamma   90.00
#
_symmetry.space_group_name_H-M   'P 1'
#
loop_
_entity.id
_entity.type
_entity.pdbx_description
1 polymer ?
#
loop_
_entity_poly.entity_id
_entity_poly.type
_entity_poly.pdbx_seq_one_letter_code
_entity_poly.pdbx_strand_id
1 'polypeptide(L)' 'MNLNEAIKNIKSNKDAENFLKDLCTPSELKALEERWNVAKLLYVGKYSYRDIASKLNTSTTTVTRVARFLLMKKIRVT' A
#
# COMPACT_ATOMS: atom_id res chain seq x y z
N MET A 1 21.01 1.16 12.94
CA MET A 1 20.17 0.66 11.83
C MET A 1 18.81 1.30 11.95
N ASN A 2 18.38 2.09 10.96
CA ASN A 2 17.04 2.66 10.93
C ASN A 2 16.07 1.77 10.11
N LEU A 3 14.76 2.08 10.15
CA LEU A 3 13.74 1.29 9.46
C LEU A 3 13.99 1.18 7.95
N ASN A 4 14.47 2.24 7.30
CA ASN A 4 14.75 2.23 5.87
C ASN A 4 15.92 1.30 5.52
N GLU A 5 16.95 1.26 6.36
CA GLU A 5 18.07 0.32 6.23
C GLU A 5 17.62 -1.12 6.46
N ALA A 6 16.70 -1.35 7.41
CA ALA A 6 16.10 -2.67 7.63
C ALA A 6 15.34 -3.18 6.40
N ILE A 7 14.46 -2.35 5.84
CA ILE A 7 13.68 -2.71 4.65
C ILE A 7 14.60 -3.03 3.46
N LYS A 8 15.69 -2.28 3.26
CA LYS A 8 16.66 -2.54 2.17
C LYS A 8 17.42 -3.86 2.30
N ASN A 9 17.53 -4.40 3.50
CA ASN A 9 18.31 -5.60 3.77
C ASN A 9 17.52 -6.91 3.65
N ILE A 10 16.20 -6.83 3.46
CA ILE A 10 15.33 -7.99 3.25
C ILE A 10 15.71 -8.71 1.94
N LYS A 11 15.98 -10.02 2.01
CA LYS A 11 16.50 -10.81 0.87
C LYS A 11 15.51 -11.79 0.26
N SER A 12 14.46 -12.17 1.00
CA SER A 12 13.46 -13.11 0.54
C SER A 12 12.05 -12.67 0.91
N ASN A 13 11.04 -13.18 0.19
CA ASN A 13 9.63 -12.94 0.52
C ASN A 13 9.29 -13.43 1.94
N LYS A 14 9.91 -14.53 2.38
CA LYS A 14 9.70 -15.07 3.74
C LYS A 14 10.26 -14.12 4.80
N ASP A 15 11.43 -13.54 4.56
CA ASP A 15 12.01 -12.55 5.48
C ASP A 15 11.17 -11.27 5.50
N ALA A 16 10.62 -10.86 4.36
CA ALA A 16 9.73 -9.71 4.28
C ALA A 16 8.45 -9.93 5.10
N GLU A 17 7.84 -11.11 4.94
CA GLU A 17 6.62 -11.49 5.64
C GLU A 17 6.84 -11.56 7.16
N ASN A 18 7.94 -12.18 7.60
CA ASN A 18 8.29 -12.23 9.02
C ASN A 18 8.55 -10.83 9.59
N PHE A 19 9.35 -10.02 8.88
CA PHE A 19 9.63 -8.64 9.30
C PHE A 19 8.35 -7.80 9.48
N LEU A 20 7.41 -7.93 8.54
CA LEU A 20 6.14 -7.23 8.60
C LEU A 20 5.25 -7.74 9.73
N LYS A 21 5.21 -9.05 9.99
CA LYS A 21 4.47 -9.65 11.12
C LYS A 21 5.03 -9.26 12.49
N ASP A 22 6.34 -9.07 12.60
CA ASP A 22 6.98 -8.63 13.83
C ASP A 22 6.70 -7.15 14.13
N LEU A 23 6.57 -6.32 13.09
CA LEU A 23 6.39 -4.87 13.23
C LEU A 23 4.93 -4.42 13.30
N CYS A 24 4.02 -5.14 12.64
CA CYS A 24 2.64 -4.71 12.46
C CYS A 24 1.66 -5.71 13.04
N THR A 25 0.59 -5.19 13.64
CA THR A 25 -0.58 -6.01 13.97
C THR A 25 -1.25 -6.55 12.71
N PRO A 26 -2.03 -7.65 12.80
CA PRO A 26 -2.77 -8.19 11.65
C PRO A 26 -3.67 -7.15 10.96
N SER A 27 -4.27 -6.24 11.73
CA SER A 27 -5.12 -5.16 11.21
C SER A 27 -4.32 -4.10 10.43
N GLU A 28 -3.10 -3.78 10.88
CA GLU A 28 -2.22 -2.85 10.18
C GLU A 28 -1.68 -3.44 8.88
N LEU A 29 -1.31 -4.72 8.87
CA LEU A 29 -0.91 -5.43 7.66
C LEU A 29 -2.01 -5.40 6.61
N LYS A 30 -3.24 -5.73 7.01
CA LYS A 30 -4.40 -5.64 6.12
C LYS A 30 -4.60 -4.22 5.58
N ALA A 31 -4.46 -3.20 6.43
CA ALA A 31 -4.57 -1.81 6.00
C ALA A 31 -3.46 -1.40 5.02
N LEU A 32 -2.24 -1.92 5.16
CA LEU A 32 -1.14 -1.70 4.21
C LEU A 32 -1.43 -2.37 2.86
N GLU A 33 -1.93 -3.61 2.86
CA GLU A 33 -2.32 -4.34 1.65
C GLU A 33 -3.47 -3.64 0.90
N GLU A 34 -4.49 -3.17 1.61
CA GLU A 34 -5.58 -2.39 1.02
C GLU A 34 -5.05 -1.12 0.33
N ARG A 35 -4.19 -0.36 1.02
CA ARG A 35 -3.56 0.85 0.46
C ARG A 35 -2.70 0.54 -0.76
N TRP A 36 -1.96 -0.57 -0.74
CA TRP A 36 -1.15 -1.04 -1.85
C TRP A 36 -1.99 -1.37 -3.08
N ASN A 37 -3.11 -2.09 -2.89
CA ASN A 37 -4.04 -2.41 -3.98
C ASN A 37 -4.70 -1.16 -4.55
N VAL A 38 -5.10 -0.21 -3.70
CA VAL A 38 -5.62 1.10 -4.14
C VAL A 38 -4.57 1.81 -4.99
N ALA A 39 -3.32 1.88 -4.52
CA ALA A 39 -2.23 2.54 -5.23
C ALA A 39 -1.97 1.92 -6.61
N LYS A 40 -2.01 0.59 -6.74
CA LYS A 40 -1.90 -0.11 -8.04
C LYS A 40 -3.02 0.29 -9.00
N LEU A 41 -4.27 0.26 -8.56
CA LEU A 41 -5.40 0.61 -9.42
C LEU A 41 -5.38 2.08 -9.85
N LEU A 42 -4.98 2.98 -8.94
CA LEU A 42 -4.77 4.39 -9.24
C LEU A 42 -3.65 4.59 -10.26
N TYR A 43 -2.54 3.86 -10.13
CA TYR A 43 -1.41 3.93 -11.07
C TYR A 43 -1.79 3.48 -12.48
N VAL A 44 -2.63 2.45 -12.61
CA VAL A 44 -3.17 1.99 -13.91
C VAL A 44 -4.04 3.06 -14.58
N GLY A 45 -4.67 3.95 -13.82
CA GLY A 45 -5.41 5.12 -14.35
C GLY A 45 -6.72 4.81 -15.09
N LYS A 46 -7.21 3.56 -15.02
CA LYS A 46 -8.41 3.10 -15.77
C LYS A 46 -9.74 3.18 -15.00
N TYR A 47 -9.70 3.37 -13.68
CA TYR A 47 -10.86 3.26 -12.82
C TYR A 47 -11.13 4.58 -12.09
N SER A 48 -12.39 4.96 -11.92
CA SER A 48 -12.73 6.10 -11.07
C SER A 48 -12.50 5.76 -9.59
N TYR A 49 -12.44 6.76 -8.71
CA TYR A 49 -12.28 6.52 -7.27
C TYR A 49 -13.41 5.69 -6.68
N ARG A 50 -14.63 5.81 -7.22
CA ARG A 50 -15.78 4.99 -6.80
C ARG A 50 -15.61 3.54 -7.23
N ASP A 51 -15.15 3.30 -8.45
CA ASP A 51 -14.91 1.94 -8.95
C ASP A 51 -13.82 1.24 -8.13
N ILE A 52 -12.74 1.96 -7.80
CA ILE A 52 -11.65 1.44 -6.95
C ILE A 52 -12.17 1.10 -5.55
N ALA A 53 -12.96 2.00 -4.95
CA ALA A 53 -13.55 1.80 -3.63
C ALA A 53 -14.47 0.55 -3.62
N SER A 54 -15.32 0.41 -4.63
CA SER A 54 -16.21 -0.74 -4.77
C SER A 54 -15.43 -2.04 -4.99
N LYS A 55 -14.46 -2.05 -5.91
CA LYS A 55 -13.68 -3.24 -6.28
C LYS A 55 -12.83 -3.78 -5.13
N LEU A 56 -12.33 -2.89 -4.27
CA LEU A 56 -11.48 -3.25 -3.12
C LEU A 56 -12.27 -3.30 -1.81
N ASN A 57 -13.60 -3.16 -1.85
CA ASN A 57 -14.47 -3.09 -0.68
C ASN A 57 -13.93 -2.14 0.41
N THR A 58 -13.49 -0.95 -0.01
CA THR A 58 -12.92 0.09 0.86
C THR A 58 -13.67 1.40 0.70
N SER A 59 -13.45 2.34 1.62
CA SER A 59 -14.11 3.65 1.54
C SER A 59 -13.48 4.54 0.46
N THR A 60 -14.29 5.38 -0.17
CA THR A 60 -13.81 6.45 -1.06
C THR A 60 -12.85 7.41 -0.34
N THR A 61 -13.03 7.64 0.97
CA THR A 61 -12.11 8.40 1.83
C THR A 61 -10.72 7.76 1.89
N THR A 62 -10.63 6.43 1.94
CA THR A 62 -9.34 5.72 1.85
C THR A 62 -8.70 5.92 0.48
N VAL A 63 -9.48 5.77 -0.60
CA VAL A 63 -8.98 5.98 -1.97
C VAL A 63 -8.42 7.38 -2.17
N THR A 64 -9.18 8.41 -1.75
CA THR A 64 -8.76 9.82 -1.88
C THR A 64 -7.48 10.11 -1.08
N ARG A 65 -7.34 9.54 0.13
CA ARG A 65 -6.11 9.68 0.92
C ARG A 65 -4.90 9.10 0.18
N VAL A 66 -5.02 7.88 -0.34
CA VAL A 66 -3.93 7.24 -1.09
C VAL A 66 -3.60 8.02 -2.36
N ALA A 67 -4.61 8.42 -3.14
CA ALA A 67 -4.44 9.20 -4.36
C ALA A 67 -3.71 10.52 -4.11
N ARG A 68 -4.04 11.23 -3.03
CA ARG A 68 -3.36 12.48 -2.64
C ARG A 68 -1.86 12.27 -2.51
N PHE A 69 -1.40 11.28 -1.76
CA PHE A 69 0.04 11.06 -1.56
C PHE A 69 0.73 10.49 -2.80
N LEU A 70 0.04 9.65 -3.57
CA LEU A 70 0.55 9.06 -4.80
C LEU A 70 0.82 10.13 -5.87
N LEU A 71 -0.16 11.00 -6.11
CA LEU A 71 -0.10 12.04 -7.13
C LEU A 71 0.79 13.22 -6.72
N MET A 72 0.83 13.58 -5.42
CA MET A 72 1.67 14.68 -4.94
C MET A 72 3.17 14.37 -4.96
N LYS A 73 3.58 13.10 -4.83
CA LYS A 73 5.00 12.75 -4.63
C LYS A 73 5.65 11.93 -5.76
N LYS A 74 4.99 11.69 -6.90
CA LYS A 74 5.48 10.76 -7.94
C LYS A 74 6.03 9.47 -7.32
N ILE A 75 5.27 8.87 -6.39
CA ILE A 75 5.69 7.60 -5.78
C ILE A 75 5.69 6.55 -6.89
N ARG A 76 6.83 5.88 -7.10
CA ARG A 76 6.98 4.83 -8.11
C ARG A 76 6.25 3.58 -7.65
N VAL A 77 4.98 3.46 -8.00
CA VAL A 77 4.28 2.17 -8.00
C VAL A 77 4.72 1.47 -9.28
N THR A 78 5.94 0.91 -9.25
CA THR A 78 6.52 0.10 -10.34
C THR A 78 6.37 -1.37 -9.98
#